data_AF-A0A535T373-F1
#
_entry.id   AF-A0A535T373-F1
#
_cell.length_a   1.000
_cell.length_b   1.000
_cell.length_c   1.000
_cell.angle_alpha   90.00
_cell.angle_beta   90.00
_cell.angle_gamma   90.00
#
_symmetry.space_group_name_H-M   'P 1'
#
loop_
_entity.id
_entity.type
_entity.pdbx_description
1 polymer ?
#
loop_
_entity_poly.entity_id
_entity_poly.type
_entity_poly.pdbx_seq_one_letter_code
_entity_poly.pdbx_strand_id
1 'polypeptide(L)'
;MRWLLVAVALLLMAACGPFCGNTSTSGGAQHLVFTGPAAGTLTSAHVDCRVYSSAGQLNAAITGTFNSKPLTFNVQIHSNYKGAGTYQVGSLLDGAGELRLQVGDFVASTATGAGTLSIDKGGASGSMDAELSSGEHVKGTFKCDEVHTA
;
A
#
# COMPACT_ATOMS: atom_id res chain seq x y z
N MET A 1 0.67 6.05 74.91
CA MET A 1 0.41 4.61 74.66
C MET A 1 0.42 4.41 73.14
N ARG A 2 1.42 3.79 72.51
CA ARG A 2 1.73 2.33 72.47
C ARG A 2 0.47 1.52 72.09
N TRP A 3 0.24 1.15 70.83
CA TRP A 3 0.54 -0.16 70.15
C TRP A 3 -0.68 -0.46 69.23
N LEU A 4 -0.69 -1.19 68.11
CA LEU A 4 0.28 -1.92 67.29
C LEU A 4 -0.38 -2.15 65.89
N LEU A 5 0.43 -2.07 64.85
CA LEU A 5 0.45 -2.78 63.56
C LEU A 5 -0.73 -3.69 63.14
N VAL A 6 -1.22 -3.51 61.90
CA VAL A 6 -1.40 -4.61 60.93
C VAL A 6 -0.92 -4.13 59.56
N ALA A 7 -0.02 -4.91 58.97
CA ALA A 7 0.57 -4.72 57.65
C ALA A 7 -0.31 -5.33 56.56
N VAL A 8 -0.42 -4.65 55.40
CA VAL A 8 -0.66 -5.31 54.12
C VAL A 8 0.25 -4.64 53.09
N ALA A 9 1.28 -5.36 52.69
CA ALA A 9 2.07 -5.07 51.52
C ALA A 9 1.27 -5.49 50.28
N LEU A 10 1.14 -4.61 49.29
CA LEU A 10 0.88 -5.01 47.92
C LEU A 10 1.59 -4.06 46.98
N LEU A 11 2.58 -4.63 46.29
CA LEU A 11 3.24 -4.10 45.11
C LEU A 11 2.21 -3.77 44.04
N LEU A 12 2.47 -2.74 43.24
CA LEU A 12 2.53 -2.90 41.78
C LEU A 12 3.14 -1.64 41.13
N MET A 13 4.16 -1.91 40.33
CA MET A 13 4.76 -0.98 39.38
C MET A 13 3.73 -0.46 38.39
N ALA A 14 3.82 0.83 38.07
CA ALA A 14 3.43 1.35 36.75
C ALA A 14 4.35 2.52 36.39
N ALA A 15 5.64 2.22 36.21
CA ALA A 15 6.51 3.03 35.38
C ALA A 15 6.20 2.67 33.92
N CYS A 16 5.44 3.50 33.21
CA CYS A 16 5.44 3.62 31.76
C CYS A 16 4.55 4.81 31.37
N GLY A 17 5.11 5.78 30.64
CA GLY A 17 4.31 6.89 30.15
C GLY A 17 5.00 8.08 29.46
N PRO A 18 6.11 7.94 28.72
CA PRO A 18 6.39 8.88 27.64
C PRO A 18 6.39 8.15 26.30
N PHE A 19 5.22 7.70 25.86
CA PHE A 19 5.02 7.18 24.51
C PHE A 19 3.66 7.64 23.97
N CYS A 20 3.45 8.96 23.88
CA CYS A 20 2.66 9.52 22.79
C CYS A 20 3.57 9.73 21.58
N GLY A 21 4.22 8.64 21.16
CA GLY A 21 4.63 8.51 19.77
C GLY A 21 3.42 7.94 19.06
N ASN A 22 2.72 8.75 18.27
CA ASN A 22 2.06 8.23 17.09
C ASN A 22 3.16 7.74 16.15
N THR A 23 3.83 6.63 16.50
CA THR A 23 4.32 5.74 15.48
C THR A 23 3.08 5.16 14.86
N SER A 24 2.66 5.75 13.74
CA SER A 24 1.84 5.03 12.76
C SER A 24 2.54 3.71 12.53
N THR A 25 2.01 2.68 13.17
CA THR A 25 2.53 1.34 13.13
C THR A 25 2.46 0.87 11.69
N SER A 26 3.63 0.47 11.18
CA SER A 26 3.88 -0.26 9.94
C SER A 26 3.27 0.33 8.67
N GLY A 27 4.06 1.11 7.94
CA GLY A 27 3.95 1.05 6.48
C GLY A 27 4.11 -0.41 6.07
N GLY A 28 3.16 -0.93 5.31
CA GLY A 28 3.14 -2.27 4.79
C GLY A 28 4.48 -2.63 4.18
N ALA A 29 4.88 -3.90 4.21
CA ALA A 29 6.09 -4.33 3.53
C ALA A 29 5.84 -4.36 2.01
N GLN A 30 5.75 -3.20 1.35
CA GLN A 30 5.85 -3.12 -0.11
C GLN A 30 7.31 -3.24 -0.55
N HIS A 31 7.48 -3.77 -1.75
CA HIS A 31 8.75 -3.80 -2.44
C HIS A 31 8.49 -3.57 -3.92
N LEU A 32 8.48 -2.30 -4.34
CA LEU A 32 8.30 -1.90 -5.74
C LEU A 32 9.62 -1.44 -6.31
N VAL A 33 10.01 -2.02 -7.44
CA VAL A 33 11.22 -1.69 -8.17
C VAL A 33 10.81 -0.98 -9.45
N PHE A 34 11.32 0.23 -9.61
CA PHE A 34 11.17 1.06 -10.80
C PHE A 34 12.48 0.97 -11.60
N THR A 35 12.37 0.55 -12.86
CA THR A 35 13.50 0.47 -13.79
C THR A 35 13.19 1.35 -15.00
N GLY A 36 13.60 2.61 -14.93
CA GLY A 36 13.34 3.62 -15.95
C GLY A 36 13.82 5.02 -15.58
N PRO A 37 13.25 6.09 -16.20
CA PRO A 37 13.62 7.48 -15.90
C PRO A 37 13.50 7.87 -14.42
N ALA A 38 12.61 7.22 -13.67
CA ALA A 38 12.42 7.36 -12.23
C ALA A 38 12.87 6.09 -11.47
N ALA A 39 14.01 5.52 -11.85
CA ALA A 39 14.50 4.28 -11.27
C ALA A 39 14.75 4.33 -9.75
N GLY A 40 14.54 3.19 -9.10
CA GLY A 40 14.86 2.95 -7.69
C GLY A 40 13.94 1.92 -7.04
N THR A 41 14.11 1.69 -5.74
CA THR A 41 13.31 0.70 -5.00
C THR A 41 12.56 1.37 -3.86
N LEU A 42 11.24 1.25 -3.90
CA LEU A 42 10.36 1.68 -2.82
C LEU A 42 10.10 0.52 -1.88
N THR A 43 10.62 0.64 -0.66
CA THR A 43 10.44 -0.35 0.41
C THR A 43 9.50 0.13 1.50
N SER A 44 9.24 1.44 1.60
CA SER A 44 8.40 2.06 2.63
C SER A 44 7.44 3.08 2.03
N ALA A 45 6.14 2.83 2.15
CA ALA A 45 5.03 3.65 1.68
C ALA A 45 3.76 3.29 2.48
N HIS A 46 2.78 4.19 2.44
CA HIS A 46 1.44 3.94 2.91
C HIS A 46 0.58 3.43 1.76
N VAL A 47 -0.19 2.38 1.97
CA VAL A 47 -1.01 1.72 0.95
C VAL A 47 -2.47 1.66 1.41
N ASP A 48 -3.29 2.56 0.87
CA ASP A 48 -4.74 2.59 1.10
C ASP A 48 -5.44 1.75 0.03
N CYS A 49 -6.20 0.73 0.44
CA CYS A 49 -6.92 -0.14 -0.50
C CYS A 49 -8.43 -0.02 -0.31
N ARG A 50 -9.15 0.24 -1.40
CA ARG A 50 -10.60 0.36 -1.46
C ARG A 50 -11.16 -0.62 -2.47
N VAL A 51 -12.03 -1.50 -2.00
CA VAL A 51 -12.67 -2.55 -2.79
C VAL A 51 -14.16 -2.25 -2.89
N TYR A 52 -14.65 -2.08 -4.12
CA TYR A 52 -16.07 -1.90 -4.42
C TYR A 52 -16.59 -3.16 -5.11
N SER A 53 -16.87 -4.18 -4.32
CA SER A 53 -17.18 -5.52 -4.83
C SER A 53 -18.46 -5.55 -5.68
N SER A 54 -19.48 -4.77 -5.29
CA SER A 54 -20.75 -4.61 -6.01
C SER A 54 -20.58 -3.95 -7.38
N ALA A 55 -19.58 -3.08 -7.53
CA ALA A 55 -19.25 -2.38 -8.77
C ALA A 55 -18.11 -3.06 -9.55
N GLY A 56 -17.54 -4.16 -9.03
CA GLY A 56 -16.40 -4.84 -9.65
C GLY A 56 -15.15 -3.97 -9.74
N GLN A 57 -14.90 -3.11 -8.74
CA GLN A 57 -13.76 -2.18 -8.77
C GLN A 57 -12.79 -2.42 -7.61
N LEU A 58 -11.53 -2.10 -7.88
CA LEU A 58 -10.45 -2.02 -6.89
C LEU A 58 -9.72 -0.71 -7.10
N ASN A 59 -9.35 -0.02 -6.02
CA ASN A 59 -8.43 1.10 -6.05
C ASN A 59 -7.43 0.94 -4.90
N ALA A 60 -6.14 0.84 -5.21
CA ALA A 60 -5.08 0.89 -4.22
C ALA A 60 -4.19 2.11 -4.47
N ALA A 61 -4.11 2.99 -3.48
CA ALA A 61 -3.29 4.19 -3.52
C ALA A 61 -2.05 4.00 -2.64
N ILE A 62 -0.89 3.92 -3.29
CA ILE A 62 0.42 3.80 -2.66
C ILE A 62 1.02 5.20 -2.62
N THR A 63 1.23 5.75 -1.42
CA THR A 63 1.74 7.11 -1.21
C THR A 63 2.95 7.08 -0.32
N GLY A 64 3.91 7.96 -0.56
CA GLY A 64 5.12 7.99 0.24
C GLY A 64 6.13 9.01 -0.25
N THR A 65 7.38 8.80 0.13
CA THR A 65 8.52 9.57 -0.36
C THR A 65 9.48 8.63 -1.08
N PHE A 66 9.85 8.98 -2.31
CA PHE A 66 10.77 8.23 -3.14
C PHE A 66 11.84 9.18 -3.69
N ASN A 67 13.11 8.90 -3.42
CA ASN A 67 14.23 9.79 -3.78
C ASN A 67 14.03 11.26 -3.33
N SER A 68 13.54 11.48 -2.11
CA SER A 68 13.19 12.80 -1.55
C SER A 68 12.09 13.56 -2.31
N LYS A 69 11.33 12.88 -3.17
CA LYS A 69 10.17 13.43 -3.88
C LYS A 69 8.90 12.73 -3.39
N PRO A 70 7.75 13.44 -3.36
CA PRO A 70 6.48 12.79 -3.09
C PRO A 70 6.21 11.74 -4.18
N LEU A 71 5.82 10.54 -3.75
CA LEU A 71 5.39 9.45 -4.60
C LEU A 71 3.88 9.26 -4.43
N THR A 72 3.19 9.16 -5.55
CA THR A 72 1.83 8.64 -5.63
C THR A 72 1.78 7.60 -6.73
N PHE A 73 1.42 6.38 -6.37
CA PHE A 73 1.29 5.27 -7.29
C PHE A 73 -0.09 4.64 -7.10
N ASN A 74 -0.94 4.78 -8.11
CA ASN A 74 -2.32 4.31 -8.06
C ASN A 74 -2.46 3.03 -8.88
N VAL A 75 -3.17 2.05 -8.32
CA VAL A 75 -3.50 0.78 -8.93
C VAL A 75 -5.02 0.69 -8.97
N GLN A 76 -5.62 0.65 -10.16
CA GLN A 76 -7.07 0.69 -10.31
C GLN A 76 -7.57 -0.41 -11.23
N ILE A 77 -8.60 -1.16 -10.84
CA ILE A 77 -9.37 -2.03 -11.74
C ILE A 77 -10.76 -1.43 -11.84
N HIS A 78 -11.18 -1.02 -13.05
CA HIS A 78 -12.36 -0.18 -13.21
C HIS A 78 -13.70 -0.94 -13.12
N SER A 79 -13.79 -2.19 -13.58
CA SER A 79 -15.08 -2.91 -13.59
C SER A 79 -14.98 -4.44 -13.59
N ASN A 80 -13.77 -4.99 -13.73
CA ASN A 80 -13.54 -6.43 -13.83
C ASN A 80 -12.97 -7.08 -12.57
N TYR A 81 -12.93 -6.37 -11.44
CA TYR A 81 -12.44 -6.95 -10.20
C TYR A 81 -13.36 -8.08 -9.72
N LYS A 82 -12.81 -9.29 -9.63
CA LYS A 82 -13.48 -10.51 -9.15
C LYS A 82 -12.86 -11.05 -7.85
N GLY A 83 -12.02 -10.26 -7.18
CA GLY A 83 -11.27 -10.68 -6.00
C GLY A 83 -9.85 -11.12 -6.34
N ALA A 84 -9.39 -12.20 -5.70
CA ALA A 84 -8.06 -12.74 -5.94
C ALA A 84 -7.93 -13.31 -7.35
N GLY A 85 -6.81 -13.01 -8.01
CA GLY A 85 -6.58 -13.42 -9.40
C GLY A 85 -5.60 -12.49 -10.11
N THR A 86 -5.31 -12.82 -11.36
CA THR A 86 -4.44 -12.02 -12.23
C THR A 86 -5.28 -11.24 -13.23
N TYR A 87 -5.03 -9.94 -13.28
CA TYR A 87 -5.66 -8.97 -14.16
C TYR A 87 -4.62 -8.49 -15.16
N GLN A 88 -5.03 -8.39 -16.42
CA GLN A 88 -4.20 -7.71 -17.41
C GLN A 88 -4.15 -6.22 -17.06
N VAL A 89 -2.97 -5.65 -17.22
CA VAL A 89 -2.78 -4.23 -17.05
C VAL A 89 -3.11 -3.53 -18.37
N GLY A 90 -3.79 -2.40 -18.28
CA GLY A 90 -4.29 -1.65 -19.42
C GLY A 90 -4.59 -0.20 -19.09
N SER A 91 -5.28 0.47 -20.01
CA SER A 91 -5.84 1.79 -19.74
C SER A 91 -7.17 1.66 -18.98
N LEU A 92 -7.59 2.74 -18.31
CA LEU A 92 -8.92 2.84 -17.70
C LEU A 92 -10.07 2.51 -18.66
N LEU A 93 -9.91 2.82 -19.96
CA LEU A 93 -10.94 2.61 -20.97
C LEU A 93 -11.18 1.12 -21.28
N ASP A 94 -10.20 0.26 -21.01
CA ASP A 94 -10.28 -1.17 -21.30
C ASP A 94 -10.96 -1.95 -20.18
N GLY A 95 -11.27 -1.31 -19.05
CA GLY A 95 -11.77 -1.98 -17.84
C GLY A 95 -10.74 -2.93 -17.19
N ALA A 96 -9.49 -2.86 -17.65
CA ALA A 96 -8.33 -3.58 -17.17
C ALA A 96 -7.75 -2.95 -15.89
N GLY A 97 -6.64 -3.49 -15.38
CA GLY A 97 -5.89 -2.86 -14.30
C GLY A 97 -5.07 -1.67 -14.82
N GLU A 98 -5.35 -0.45 -14.42
CA GLU A 98 -4.49 0.71 -14.71
C GLU A 98 -3.50 0.93 -13.56
N LEU A 99 -2.24 1.18 -13.89
CA LEU A 99 -1.23 1.66 -12.95
C LEU A 99 -0.79 3.07 -13.36
N ARG A 100 -0.77 3.99 -12.41
CA ARG A 100 -0.35 5.38 -12.65
C ARG A 100 0.65 5.83 -11.59
N LEU A 101 1.85 6.16 -12.04
CA LEU A 101 2.98 6.63 -11.24
C LEU A 101 3.14 8.14 -11.35
N GLN A 102 3.36 8.77 -10.21
CA GLN A 102 3.79 10.17 -10.12
C GLN A 102 4.87 10.29 -9.05
N VAL A 103 6.06 10.78 -9.45
CA VAL A 103 7.22 11.03 -8.58
C VAL A 103 7.74 12.43 -8.85
N GLY A 104 7.41 13.38 -7.96
CA GLY A 104 7.63 14.80 -8.25
C GLY A 104 6.97 15.21 -9.57
N ASP A 105 7.77 15.70 -10.53
CA ASP A 105 7.30 16.13 -11.86
C ASP A 105 7.22 14.99 -12.89
N PHE A 106 7.74 13.80 -12.57
CA PHE A 106 7.66 12.64 -13.46
C PHE A 106 6.29 11.97 -13.32
N VAL A 107 5.62 11.74 -14.44
CA VAL A 107 4.33 11.04 -14.50
C VAL A 107 4.41 9.94 -15.55
N ALA A 108 3.95 8.75 -15.21
CA ALA A 108 3.83 7.64 -16.13
C ALA A 108 2.57 6.83 -15.85
N SER A 109 1.99 6.21 -16.88
CA SER A 109 0.83 5.33 -16.74
C SER A 109 0.90 4.16 -17.70
N THR A 110 0.17 3.10 -17.40
CA THR A 110 0.11 1.89 -18.22
C THR A 110 -0.67 2.11 -19.51
N ALA A 111 -0.23 1.48 -20.59
CA ALA A 111 -1.00 1.33 -21.82
C ALA A 111 -1.74 -0.01 -21.85
N THR A 112 -2.67 -0.19 -22.80
CA THR A 112 -3.34 -1.48 -23.02
C THR A 112 -2.33 -2.60 -23.26
N GLY A 113 -2.41 -3.68 -22.47
CA GLY A 113 -1.51 -4.84 -22.58
C GLY A 113 -0.12 -4.61 -21.99
N ALA A 114 0.04 -3.59 -21.13
CA ALA A 114 1.34 -3.23 -20.58
C ALA A 114 1.82 -4.13 -19.42
N GLY A 115 1.20 -5.29 -19.19
CA GLY A 115 1.70 -6.27 -18.21
C GLY A 115 0.59 -6.91 -17.39
N THR A 116 0.92 -7.30 -16.16
CA THR A 116 0.01 -8.03 -15.27
C THR A 116 -0.01 -7.48 -13.84
N LEU A 117 -1.19 -7.54 -13.23
CA LEU A 117 -1.45 -7.20 -11.84
C LEU A 117 -2.11 -8.43 -11.19
N SER A 118 -1.46 -9.02 -10.20
CA SER A 118 -2.02 -10.12 -9.43
C SER A 118 -2.44 -9.64 -8.05
N ILE A 119 -3.65 -10.00 -7.64
CA ILE A 119 -4.20 -9.70 -6.33
C ILE A 119 -4.28 -11.00 -5.54
N ASP A 120 -3.69 -11.02 -4.35
CA ASP A 120 -3.63 -12.21 -3.50
C ASP A 120 -4.97 -12.51 -2.82
N LYS A 121 -5.06 -13.73 -2.29
CA LYS A 121 -6.21 -14.20 -1.51
C LYS A 121 -6.36 -13.36 -0.23
N GLY A 122 -7.38 -12.52 -0.21
CA GLY A 122 -7.67 -11.59 0.89
C GLY A 122 -7.72 -10.12 0.47
N GLY A 123 -7.33 -9.78 -0.78
CA GLY A 123 -7.44 -8.42 -1.32
C GLY A 123 -6.56 -7.37 -0.62
N ALA A 124 -5.73 -7.81 0.33
CA ALA A 124 -4.87 -6.96 1.15
C ALA A 124 -3.40 -6.93 0.66
N SER A 125 -3.09 -7.63 -0.43
CA SER A 125 -1.79 -7.58 -1.07
C SER A 125 -1.90 -7.96 -2.54
N GLY A 126 -0.87 -7.61 -3.30
CA GLY A 126 -0.75 -8.00 -4.67
C GLY A 126 0.68 -7.83 -5.20
N SER A 127 0.88 -8.34 -6.40
CA SER A 127 2.10 -8.18 -7.17
C SER A 127 1.80 -7.58 -8.54
N MET A 128 2.77 -6.90 -9.13
CA MET A 128 2.64 -6.36 -10.47
C MET A 128 3.96 -6.45 -11.21
N ASP A 129 3.84 -6.56 -12.53
CA ASP A 129 4.94 -6.55 -13.48
C ASP A 129 4.41 -5.86 -14.73
N ALA A 130 4.76 -4.58 -14.91
CA ALA A 130 4.15 -3.75 -15.93
C ALA A 130 5.05 -2.63 -16.44
N GLU A 131 4.92 -2.37 -17.74
CA GLU A 131 5.47 -1.22 -18.44
C GLU A 131 4.56 0.00 -18.24
N LEU A 132 5.16 1.11 -17.88
CA LEU A 132 4.54 2.43 -17.86
C LEU A 132 5.04 3.21 -19.08
N SER A 133 4.32 4.28 -19.43
CA SER A 133 4.75 5.21 -20.46
C SER A 133 6.15 5.77 -20.20
N SER A 134 6.79 6.29 -21.26
CA SER A 134 8.13 6.88 -21.18
C SER A 134 9.25 5.87 -20.84
N GLY A 135 8.98 4.57 -21.00
CA GLY A 135 9.95 3.49 -20.79
C GLY A 135 10.22 3.16 -19.32
N GLU A 136 9.37 3.62 -18.40
CA GLU A 136 9.43 3.23 -17.00
C GLU A 136 8.81 1.85 -16.83
N HIS A 137 9.40 1.00 -15.99
CA HIS A 137 8.85 -0.32 -15.73
C HIS A 137 8.78 -0.56 -14.22
N VAL A 138 7.62 -1.02 -13.75
CA VAL A 138 7.36 -1.27 -12.35
C VAL A 138 7.19 -2.77 -12.12
N LYS A 139 7.95 -3.29 -11.16
CA LYS A 139 7.86 -4.69 -10.74
C LYS A 139 7.92 -4.79 -9.24
N GLY A 140 7.04 -5.57 -8.64
CA GLY A 140 7.12 -5.77 -7.21
C GLY A 140 5.84 -6.24 -6.54
N THR A 141 5.81 -6.07 -5.23
CA THR A 141 4.68 -6.41 -4.37
C THR A 141 4.26 -5.21 -3.55
N PHE A 142 2.97 -5.15 -3.24
CA PHE A 142 2.41 -4.19 -2.29
C PHE A 142 1.55 -4.94 -1.28
N LYS A 143 1.42 -4.34 -0.10
CA LYS A 143 0.52 -4.81 0.94
C LYS A 143 -0.24 -3.59 1.47
N CYS A 144 -1.56 -3.70 1.48
CA CYS A 144 -2.45 -2.69 2.03
C CYS A 144 -2.21 -2.58 3.54
N ASP A 145 -2.16 -1.35 4.05
CA ASP A 145 -2.15 -1.08 5.49
C ASP A 145 -3.53 -1.37 6.08
N GLU A 146 -4.57 -0.97 5.35
CA GLU A 146 -5.97 -1.26 5.63
C GLU A 146 -6.73 -1.55 4.32
N VAL A 147 -7.77 -2.39 4.40
CA VAL A 147 -8.66 -2.68 3.26
C VAL A 147 -10.07 -2.23 3.61
N HIS A 148 -10.54 -1.21 2.91
CA HIS A 148 -11.91 -0.72 3.02
C HIS A 148 -12.79 -1.40 1.98
N THR A 149 -13.81 -2.13 2.43
CA THR A 149 -14.82 -2.76 1.56
C THR A 149 -16.13 -1.99 1.62
N ALA A 150 -16.65 -1.60 0.46
CA ALA A 150 -17.96 -0.95 0.30
C ALA A 150 -18.90 -1.77 -0.59
#